data_AF-A0A7K7Q0R3-F1
#
_entry.id   AF-A0A7K7Q0R3-F1
#
_cell.length_a   1.000
_cell.length_b   1.000
_cell.length_c   1.000
_cell.angle_alpha   90.00
_cell.angle_beta   90.00
_cell.angle_gamma   90.00
#
_symmetry.space_group_name_H-M   'P 1'
#
loop_
_entity.id
_entity.type
_entity.pdbx_description
1 polymer ?
#
loop_
_entity_poly.entity_id
_entity_poly.type
_entity_poly.pdbx_seq_one_letter_code
_entity_poly.pdbx_strand_id
1 'polypeptide(L)'
;RFDTWLSSHLKLPPISLLSYSGNYTDDAKSWRLVDITRLTSKYQHDRADNRICTSLLKTKTCSLERALRRTQRFQKWLRAKRLTPDLVQGLPSPMLRCPSQRLLDRIVRRYAEVPDAGSIYMDHLTDRDKLRLLYTLAVNSHPILLQIFPDVEGWPFPRYLGSCGRLVVSASTRPLRDFFGVAPEVAADLALQLLAVLRSMATNDLNYFFYFTHVDAGTFGVFSNGHLFIRDASTLGIIDKEEGTQ
;
A
#
# COMPACT_ATOMS: atom_id res chain seq x y z
N ARG A 1 -22.12 -7.27 -6.53
CA ARG A 1 -23.10 -6.25 -6.98
C ARG A 1 -22.96 -5.08 -6.00
N PHE A 2 -22.32 -3.96 -6.38
CA PHE A 2 -22.29 -2.78 -5.51
C PHE A 2 -23.67 -2.14 -5.60
N ASP A 3 -24.48 -2.26 -4.56
CA ASP A 3 -25.74 -1.54 -4.49
C ASP A 3 -25.41 -0.05 -4.53
N THR A 4 -25.66 0.54 -5.70
CA THR A 4 -25.65 1.97 -5.89
C THR A 4 -26.71 2.53 -4.96
N TRP A 5 -26.26 3.04 -3.82
CA TRP A 5 -26.69 4.27 -3.15
C TRP A 5 -26.08 4.23 -1.75
N LEU A 6 -25.17 5.18 -1.47
CA LEU A 6 -24.96 5.58 -0.09
C LEU A 6 -26.34 6.01 0.42
N SER A 7 -26.89 5.33 1.42
CA SER A 7 -28.08 5.78 2.13
C SER A 7 -27.93 7.27 2.42
N SER A 8 -28.96 8.07 2.18
CA SER A 8 -28.94 9.55 2.28
C SER A 8 -28.47 10.06 3.65
N HIS A 9 -28.46 9.20 4.67
CA HIS A 9 -27.99 9.48 6.02
C HIS A 9 -26.50 9.18 6.25
N LEU A 10 -25.84 8.44 5.36
CA LEU A 10 -24.42 8.13 5.45
C LEU A 10 -23.60 9.34 5.00
N LYS A 11 -23.13 10.12 5.98
CA LYS A 11 -22.12 11.15 5.74
C LYS A 11 -20.79 10.48 5.39
N LEU A 12 -20.17 10.92 4.31
CA LEU A 12 -18.79 10.53 4.03
C LEU A 12 -17.91 10.89 5.23
N PRO A 13 -16.94 10.02 5.60
CA PRO A 13 -16.03 10.30 6.70
C PRO A 13 -15.38 11.67 6.54
N PRO A 14 -15.11 12.37 7.66
CA PRO A 14 -14.42 13.65 7.64
C PRO A 14 -13.20 13.59 6.74
N ILE A 15 -13.11 14.56 5.87
CA ILE A 15 -12.09 14.65 4.84
C ILE A 15 -10.66 14.71 5.43
N SER A 16 -10.54 15.14 6.68
CA SER A 16 -9.30 15.20 7.46
C SER A 16 -8.78 13.84 7.89
N LEU A 17 -9.62 12.80 7.98
CA LEU A 17 -9.20 11.48 8.43
C LEU A 17 -8.52 10.71 7.29
N LEU A 18 -7.35 10.15 7.61
CA LEU A 18 -6.58 9.31 6.69
C LEU A 18 -7.24 7.92 6.53
N SER A 19 -7.77 7.36 7.61
CA SER A 19 -8.36 6.04 7.66
C SER A 19 -9.65 6.05 8.48
N TYR A 20 -10.60 5.19 8.12
CA TYR A 20 -11.86 5.00 8.83
C TYR A 20 -12.30 3.53 8.76
N SER A 21 -12.94 3.07 9.82
CA SER A 21 -13.47 1.71 9.88
C SER A 21 -14.74 1.57 9.05
N GLY A 22 -14.93 0.40 8.46
CA GLY A 22 -16.11 -0.01 7.73
C GLY A 22 -16.38 -1.49 7.91
N ASN A 23 -17.49 -1.94 7.33
CA ASN A 23 -17.85 -3.35 7.27
C ASN A 23 -17.80 -3.83 5.82
N TYR A 24 -17.14 -4.95 5.60
CA TYR A 24 -17.07 -5.64 4.32
C TYR A 24 -17.81 -6.97 4.45
N THR A 25 -18.52 -7.35 3.38
CA THR A 25 -19.14 -8.66 3.27
C THR A 25 -18.77 -9.29 1.93
N ASP A 26 -18.53 -10.59 1.95
CA ASP A 26 -18.41 -11.44 0.77
C ASP A 26 -19.78 -12.04 0.39
N ASP A 27 -19.80 -12.88 -0.66
CA ASP A 27 -21.00 -13.59 -1.12
C ASP A 27 -21.57 -14.53 -0.04
N ALA A 28 -20.76 -14.91 0.96
CA ALA A 28 -21.18 -15.68 2.14
C ALA A 28 -21.89 -14.83 3.21
N LYS A 29 -22.11 -13.53 2.97
CA LYS A 29 -22.80 -12.58 3.87
C LYS A 29 -22.15 -12.45 5.26
N SER A 30 -20.86 -12.75 5.37
CA SER A 30 -20.11 -12.61 6.62
C SER A 30 -19.57 -11.19 6.76
N TRP A 31 -20.09 -10.42 7.71
CA TRP A 31 -19.61 -9.06 7.97
C TRP A 31 -18.26 -9.09 8.71
N ARG A 32 -17.27 -8.42 8.14
CA ARG A 32 -15.91 -8.29 8.70
C ARG A 32 -15.51 -6.83 8.79
N LEU A 33 -14.81 -6.47 9.84
CA LEU A 33 -14.27 -5.12 10.03
C LEU A 33 -13.11 -4.86 9.07
N VAL A 34 -13.17 -3.74 8.38
CA VAL A 34 -12.14 -3.27 7.44
C VAL A 34 -11.75 -1.85 7.75
N ASP A 35 -10.50 -1.52 7.45
CA ASP A 35 -10.04 -0.13 7.41
C ASP A 35 -10.04 0.33 5.96
N ILE A 36 -10.67 1.48 5.72
CA ILE A 36 -10.64 2.17 4.43
C ILE A 36 -9.71 3.37 4.57
N THR A 37 -8.60 3.32 3.85
CA THR A 37 -7.48 4.25 4.04
C THR A 37 -7.19 5.00 2.74
N ARG A 38 -6.99 6.31 2.83
CA ARG A 38 -6.50 7.15 1.73
C ARG A 38 -4.99 6.94 1.58
N LEU A 39 -4.49 6.92 0.35
CA LEU A 39 -3.03 6.82 0.09
C LEU A 39 -2.22 7.92 0.79
N THR A 40 -2.76 9.13 0.85
CA THR A 40 -2.28 10.19 1.72
C THR A 40 -3.43 11.10 2.17
N SER A 41 -3.17 11.99 3.12
CA SER A 41 -4.09 13.04 3.56
C SER A 41 -4.61 13.84 2.37
N LYS A 42 -5.85 14.33 2.46
CA LYS A 42 -6.42 15.17 1.38
C LYS A 42 -5.54 16.38 1.09
N TYR A 43 -5.03 17.06 2.13
CA TYR A 43 -4.19 18.24 1.94
C TYR A 43 -2.96 17.93 1.07
N GLN A 44 -2.27 16.81 1.34
CA GLN A 44 -1.11 16.40 0.56
C GLN A 44 -1.51 15.99 -0.87
N HIS A 45 -2.63 15.28 -1.04
CA HIS A 45 -3.19 14.97 -2.36
C HIS A 45 -3.49 16.23 -3.17
N ASP A 46 -4.25 17.17 -2.62
CA ASP A 46 -4.65 18.40 -3.31
C ASP A 46 -3.42 19.25 -3.66
N ARG A 47 -2.42 19.31 -2.78
CA ARG A 47 -1.15 20.01 -3.03
C ARG A 47 -0.36 19.36 -4.17
N ALA A 48 -0.28 18.03 -4.20
CA ALA A 48 0.40 17.29 -5.25
C ALA A 48 -0.30 17.46 -6.61
N ASP A 49 -1.63 17.35 -6.63
CA ASP A 49 -2.45 17.54 -7.84
C ASP A 49 -2.28 18.96 -8.39
N ASN A 50 -2.38 19.97 -7.52
CA ASN A 50 -2.18 21.36 -7.91
C ASN A 50 -0.78 21.60 -8.50
N ARG A 51 0.28 21.01 -7.93
CA ARG A 51 1.64 21.11 -8.48
C ARG A 51 1.76 20.49 -9.87
N ILE A 52 1.21 19.29 -10.07
CA ILE A 52 1.24 18.61 -11.37
C ILE A 52 0.45 19.42 -12.41
N CYS A 53 -0.70 19.95 -12.02
CA CYS A 53 -1.59 20.70 -12.90
C CYS A 53 -1.05 22.08 -13.30
N THR A 54 -0.52 22.84 -12.33
CA THR A 54 0.04 24.18 -12.58
C THR A 54 1.33 24.14 -13.39
N SER A 55 2.20 23.15 -13.13
CA SER A 55 3.47 23.00 -13.86
C SER A 55 3.30 22.58 -15.33
N LEU A 56 2.23 21.84 -15.67
CA LEU A 56 2.10 21.22 -16.99
C LEU A 56 1.01 21.79 -17.89
N LEU A 57 -0.10 22.28 -17.33
CA LEU A 57 -1.27 22.67 -18.14
C LEU A 57 -1.58 24.16 -18.10
N LYS A 58 -1.04 24.93 -17.15
CA LYS A 58 -1.34 26.38 -16.97
C LYS A 58 -2.86 26.70 -16.96
N THR A 59 -3.73 25.73 -16.68
CA THR A 59 -5.19 25.88 -16.65
C THR A 59 -5.76 25.63 -15.25
N LYS A 60 -6.87 26.29 -14.91
CA LYS A 60 -7.61 26.08 -13.65
C LYS A 60 -8.35 24.73 -13.62
N THR A 61 -8.72 24.19 -14.77
CA THR A 61 -9.30 22.85 -14.91
C THR A 61 -8.24 21.90 -15.46
N CYS A 62 -7.85 20.93 -14.63
CA CYS A 62 -6.82 19.97 -14.95
C CYS A 62 -7.32 18.56 -14.68
N SER A 63 -7.33 17.74 -15.72
CA SER A 63 -7.44 16.29 -15.55
C SER A 63 -6.04 15.77 -15.26
N LEU A 64 -5.83 15.24 -14.05
CA LEU A 64 -4.52 14.72 -13.64
C LEU A 64 -4.01 13.63 -14.57
N GLU A 65 -4.89 12.73 -15.02
CA GLU A 65 -4.54 11.70 -16.02
C GLU A 65 -3.98 12.35 -17.30
N ARG A 66 -4.64 13.39 -17.83
CA ARG A 66 -4.16 14.09 -19.03
C ARG A 66 -2.85 14.83 -18.78
N ALA A 67 -2.68 15.43 -17.60
CA ALA A 67 -1.44 16.12 -17.24
C ALA A 67 -0.27 15.13 -17.15
N LEU A 68 -0.45 14.02 -16.42
CA LEU A 68 0.56 12.97 -16.26
C LEU A 68 0.94 12.34 -17.60
N ARG A 69 -0.05 12.12 -18.49
CA ARG A 69 0.17 11.65 -19.86
C ARG A 69 1.17 12.48 -20.66
N ARG A 70 1.36 13.77 -20.35
CA ARG A 70 2.32 14.63 -21.06
C ARG A 70 3.76 14.53 -20.53
N THR A 71 3.97 13.93 -19.37
CA THR A 71 5.30 13.86 -18.75
C THR A 71 6.16 12.79 -19.41
N GLN A 72 7.46 13.05 -19.58
CA GLN A 72 8.40 12.10 -20.19
C GLN A 72 8.50 10.80 -19.38
N ARG A 73 8.52 10.89 -18.04
CA ARG A 73 8.52 9.71 -17.16
C ARG A 73 7.31 8.82 -17.44
N PHE A 74 6.13 9.42 -17.58
CA PHE A 74 4.92 8.67 -17.85
C PHE A 74 4.89 8.06 -19.26
N GLN A 75 5.38 8.78 -20.26
CA GLN A 75 5.51 8.23 -21.62
C GLN A 75 6.44 7.03 -21.67
N LYS A 76 7.57 7.07 -20.95
CA LYS A 76 8.46 5.90 -20.77
C LYS A 76 7.74 4.77 -20.04
N TRP A 77 7.04 5.09 -18.96
CA TRP A 77 6.28 4.12 -18.16
C TRP A 77 5.20 3.37 -18.97
N LEU A 78 4.43 4.08 -19.80
CA LEU A 78 3.40 3.45 -20.62
C LEU A 78 3.96 2.47 -21.66
N ARG A 79 5.11 2.82 -22.26
CA ARG A 79 5.78 2.01 -23.28
C ARG A 79 6.59 0.85 -22.70
N ALA A 80 6.85 0.87 -21.40
CA ALA A 80 7.59 -0.17 -20.72
C ALA A 80 6.84 -1.50 -20.76
N LYS A 81 7.58 -2.55 -21.14
CA LYS A 81 7.10 -3.94 -21.12
C LYS A 81 7.40 -4.64 -19.80
N ARG A 82 8.36 -4.14 -19.02
CA ARG A 82 8.75 -4.68 -17.71
C ARG A 82 9.04 -3.53 -16.78
N LEU A 83 8.77 -3.73 -15.49
CA LEU A 83 9.11 -2.77 -14.47
C LEU A 83 10.60 -2.91 -14.12
N THR A 84 11.39 -1.90 -14.42
CA THR A 84 12.85 -1.90 -14.27
C THR A 84 13.33 -0.82 -13.29
N PRO A 85 14.53 -0.97 -12.69
CA PRO A 85 15.06 -0.01 -11.72
C PRO A 85 15.09 1.44 -12.23
N ASP A 86 15.41 1.67 -13.51
CA ASP A 86 15.46 3.01 -14.12
C ASP A 86 14.09 3.71 -14.17
N LEU A 87 12.99 2.95 -14.27
CA LEU A 87 11.63 3.50 -14.29
C LEU A 87 11.18 4.00 -12.91
N VAL A 88 11.63 3.33 -11.85
CA VAL A 88 11.27 3.64 -10.46
C VAL A 88 12.29 4.54 -9.76
N GLN A 89 13.45 4.75 -10.37
CA GLN A 89 14.50 5.59 -9.82
C GLN A 89 13.96 7.01 -9.49
N GLY A 90 14.28 7.48 -8.28
CA GLY A 90 13.87 8.79 -7.78
C GLY A 90 12.42 8.88 -7.30
N LEU A 91 11.66 7.79 -7.26
CA LEU A 91 10.39 7.77 -6.52
C LEU A 91 10.68 7.83 -5.00
N PRO A 92 9.84 8.52 -4.21
CA PRO A 92 10.14 8.79 -2.80
C PRO A 92 9.87 7.59 -1.86
N SER A 93 9.22 6.52 -2.35
CA SER A 93 8.88 5.36 -1.54
C SER A 93 10.14 4.71 -0.95
N PRO A 94 10.22 4.48 0.38
CA PRO A 94 11.33 3.78 1.01
C PRO A 94 11.59 2.38 0.42
N MET A 95 10.53 1.68 0.00
CA MET A 95 10.59 0.36 -0.64
C MET A 95 11.43 0.38 -1.93
N LEU A 96 11.52 1.53 -2.60
CA LEU A 96 12.17 1.69 -3.91
C LEU A 96 13.53 2.40 -3.81
N ARG A 97 14.10 2.53 -2.60
CA ARG A 97 15.46 3.11 -2.42
C ARG A 97 16.56 2.22 -3.01
N CYS A 98 16.39 0.90 -2.91
CA CYS A 98 17.29 -0.10 -3.49
C CYS A 98 16.45 -1.10 -4.33
N PRO A 99 15.92 -0.66 -5.49
CA PRO A 99 14.97 -1.46 -6.25
C PRO A 99 15.69 -2.60 -6.98
N SER A 100 15.53 -3.82 -6.47
CA SER A 100 16.03 -5.05 -7.10
C SER A 100 15.09 -5.48 -8.23
N GLN A 101 15.62 -6.10 -9.29
CA GLN A 101 14.76 -6.54 -10.39
C GLN A 101 13.77 -7.62 -9.91
N ARG A 102 14.19 -8.47 -8.96
CA ARG A 102 13.35 -9.51 -8.35
C ARG A 102 12.16 -8.92 -7.57
N LEU A 103 12.37 -7.81 -6.86
CA LEU A 103 11.30 -7.09 -6.16
C LEU A 103 10.32 -6.47 -7.16
N LEU A 104 10.83 -5.83 -8.21
CA LEU A 104 9.99 -5.19 -9.23
C LEU A 104 9.16 -6.22 -10.03
N ASP A 105 9.75 -7.36 -10.36
CA ASP A 105 9.04 -8.48 -10.99
C ASP A 105 7.93 -9.00 -10.06
N ARG A 106 8.22 -9.13 -8.76
CA ARG A 106 7.22 -9.55 -7.76
C ARG A 106 6.05 -8.55 -7.67
N ILE A 107 6.33 -7.24 -7.76
CA ILE A 107 5.30 -6.20 -7.79
C ILE A 107 4.34 -6.42 -8.97
N VAL A 108 4.87 -6.55 -10.18
CA VAL A 108 4.02 -6.75 -11.38
C VAL A 108 3.27 -8.08 -11.28
N ARG A 109 3.96 -9.15 -10.88
CA ARG A 109 3.39 -10.49 -10.79
C ARG A 109 2.24 -10.63 -9.81
N ARG A 110 2.27 -9.88 -8.70
CA ARG A 110 1.30 -9.96 -7.60
C ARG A 110 0.35 -8.76 -7.52
N TYR A 111 0.34 -7.88 -8.53
CA TYR A 111 -0.55 -6.73 -8.54
C TYR A 111 -2.00 -7.19 -8.70
N ALA A 112 -2.79 -7.09 -7.63
CA ALA A 112 -4.13 -7.66 -7.53
C ALA A 112 -5.23 -6.78 -8.18
N GLU A 113 -4.86 -5.61 -8.68
CA GLU A 113 -5.80 -4.69 -9.35
C GLU A 113 -6.08 -5.07 -10.81
N VAL A 114 -5.55 -6.20 -11.27
CA VAL A 114 -5.75 -6.73 -12.63
C VAL A 114 -6.19 -8.20 -12.58
N PRO A 115 -7.05 -8.64 -13.51
CA PRO A 115 -7.58 -10.00 -13.53
C PRO A 115 -6.51 -11.06 -13.85
N ASP A 116 -5.53 -10.73 -14.70
CA ASP A 116 -4.49 -11.65 -15.17
C ASP A 116 -3.16 -11.46 -14.43
N ALA A 117 -3.18 -11.63 -13.11
CA ALA A 117 -1.96 -11.63 -12.30
C ALA A 117 -1.11 -12.88 -12.57
N GLY A 118 0.23 -12.75 -12.48
CA GLY A 118 1.16 -13.88 -12.64
C GLY A 118 2.33 -13.63 -13.60
N SER A 119 2.24 -12.61 -14.45
CA SER A 119 3.31 -12.20 -15.37
C SER A 119 4.26 -11.19 -14.73
N ILE A 120 5.54 -11.23 -15.10
CA ILE A 120 6.52 -10.18 -14.77
C ILE A 120 6.49 -9.02 -15.78
N TYR A 121 5.81 -9.20 -16.91
CA TYR A 121 5.65 -8.20 -17.95
C TYR A 121 4.37 -7.39 -17.74
N MET A 122 4.43 -6.11 -18.06
CA MET A 122 3.34 -5.14 -17.90
C MET A 122 2.37 -5.12 -19.09
N ASP A 123 2.47 -6.04 -20.05
CA ASP A 123 1.64 -6.06 -21.26
C ASP A 123 0.15 -6.31 -20.97
N HIS A 124 -0.15 -7.01 -19.86
CA HIS A 124 -1.51 -7.25 -19.38
C HIS A 124 -2.11 -6.05 -18.62
N LEU A 125 -1.30 -5.04 -18.28
CA LEU A 125 -1.77 -3.84 -17.57
C LEU A 125 -2.30 -2.81 -18.58
N THR A 126 -3.54 -2.36 -18.40
CA THR A 126 -4.04 -1.23 -19.19
C THR A 126 -3.27 0.05 -18.86
N ASP A 127 -3.34 1.07 -19.72
CA ASP A 127 -2.76 2.39 -19.43
C ASP A 127 -3.21 2.97 -18.06
N ARG A 128 -4.45 2.68 -17.66
CA ARG A 128 -5.00 3.10 -16.36
C ARG A 128 -4.38 2.32 -15.21
N ASP A 129 -4.14 1.02 -15.39
CA ASP A 129 -3.49 0.19 -14.38
C ASP A 129 -2.03 0.59 -14.21
N LYS A 130 -1.33 0.84 -15.31
CA LYS A 130 0.03 1.38 -15.31
C LYS A 130 0.08 2.73 -14.58
N LEU A 131 -0.85 3.64 -14.87
CA LEU A 131 -0.96 4.94 -14.17
C LEU A 131 -1.18 4.78 -12.68
N ARG A 132 -2.09 3.89 -12.31
CA ARG A 132 -2.41 3.60 -10.92
C ARG A 132 -1.22 3.02 -10.17
N LEU A 133 -0.53 2.04 -10.76
CA LEU A 133 0.67 1.45 -10.18
C LEU A 133 1.75 2.50 -9.94
N LEU A 134 2.06 3.34 -10.95
CA LEU A 134 3.02 4.42 -10.81
C LEU A 134 2.62 5.39 -9.69
N TYR A 135 1.35 5.80 -9.65
CA TYR A 135 0.87 6.73 -8.64
C TYR A 135 1.00 6.14 -7.24
N THR A 136 0.58 4.90 -7.04
CA THR A 136 0.70 4.21 -5.74
C THR A 136 2.16 4.10 -5.31
N LEU A 137 3.05 3.64 -6.20
CA LEU A 137 4.49 3.56 -5.92
C LEU A 137 5.12 4.93 -5.59
N ALA A 138 4.63 6.00 -6.21
CA ALA A 138 5.13 7.35 -5.99
C ALA A 138 4.57 8.02 -4.73
N VAL A 139 3.36 7.67 -4.30
CA VAL A 139 2.65 8.38 -3.22
C VAL A 139 2.66 7.59 -1.92
N ASN A 140 2.33 6.30 -1.96
CA ASN A 140 2.32 5.43 -0.80
C ASN A 140 2.36 3.97 -1.22
N SER A 141 3.47 3.28 -0.91
CA SER A 141 3.70 1.89 -1.25
C SER A 141 3.00 0.89 -0.32
N HIS A 142 2.35 1.33 0.75
CA HIS A 142 1.64 0.44 1.68
C HIS A 142 0.71 -0.57 0.96
N PRO A 143 -0.17 -0.18 0.03
CA PRO A 143 -1.05 -1.14 -0.64
C PRO A 143 -0.30 -2.15 -1.51
N ILE A 144 0.87 -1.78 -2.04
CA ILE A 144 1.71 -2.69 -2.83
C ILE A 144 2.32 -3.74 -1.92
N LEU A 145 2.85 -3.35 -0.74
CA LEU A 145 3.42 -4.28 0.23
C LEU A 145 2.39 -5.34 0.66
N LEU A 146 1.18 -4.90 0.96
CA LEU A 146 0.07 -5.78 1.37
C LEU A 146 -0.32 -6.80 0.28
N GLN A 147 -0.16 -6.45 -1.00
CA GLN A 147 -0.44 -7.35 -2.14
C GLN A 147 0.69 -8.33 -2.40
N ILE A 148 1.94 -7.85 -2.39
CA ILE A 148 3.10 -8.65 -2.77
C ILE A 148 3.60 -9.52 -1.61
N PHE A 149 3.24 -9.21 -0.37
CA PHE A 149 3.55 -9.98 0.84
C PHE A 149 2.26 -10.25 1.62
N PRO A 150 1.41 -11.19 1.13
CA PRO A 150 0.07 -11.36 1.67
C PRO A 150 0.05 -12.14 2.99
N ASP A 151 -0.96 -11.89 3.82
CA ASP A 151 -1.15 -12.54 5.13
C ASP A 151 -1.25 -14.07 5.03
N VAL A 152 -1.87 -14.57 3.96
CA VAL A 152 -2.05 -16.00 3.70
C VAL A 152 -0.72 -16.74 3.45
N GLU A 153 0.36 -16.01 3.12
CA GLU A 153 1.71 -16.54 3.00
C GLU A 153 2.53 -16.37 4.30
N GLY A 154 1.88 -15.99 5.42
CA GLY A 154 2.53 -15.82 6.72
C GLY A 154 3.18 -14.46 6.95
N TRP A 155 2.97 -13.49 6.04
CA TRP A 155 3.52 -12.14 6.21
C TRP A 155 2.72 -11.34 7.25
N PRO A 156 3.37 -10.53 8.08
CA PRO A 156 2.74 -9.81 9.18
C PRO A 156 2.09 -8.50 8.69
N PHE A 157 1.29 -8.56 7.62
CA PHE A 157 0.49 -7.44 7.12
C PHE A 157 -1.01 -7.76 7.19
N PRO A 158 -1.88 -6.75 7.36
CA PRO A 158 -3.31 -6.93 7.22
C PRO A 158 -3.68 -7.39 5.80
N ARG A 159 -4.69 -8.26 5.70
CA ARG A 159 -5.20 -8.72 4.41
C ARG A 159 -5.62 -7.56 3.54
N TYR A 160 -5.07 -7.49 2.34
CA TYR A 160 -5.52 -6.60 1.28
C TYR A 160 -6.87 -7.06 0.72
N LEU A 161 -7.84 -6.14 0.57
CA LEU A 161 -9.17 -6.47 0.04
C LEU A 161 -9.45 -5.78 -1.30
N GLY A 162 -8.68 -4.76 -1.64
CA GLY A 162 -8.82 -4.05 -2.91
C GLY A 162 -8.59 -2.55 -2.75
N SER A 163 -8.70 -1.86 -3.87
CA SER A 163 -8.60 -0.41 -3.92
C SER A 163 -9.60 0.17 -4.91
N CYS A 164 -9.97 1.44 -4.71
CA CYS A 164 -10.69 2.22 -5.70
C CYS A 164 -10.14 3.66 -5.72
N GLY A 165 -9.60 4.07 -6.87
CA GLY A 165 -8.94 5.38 -7.00
C GLY A 165 -7.77 5.51 -6.03
N ARG A 166 -7.90 6.42 -5.05
CA ARG A 166 -6.88 6.70 -4.01
C ARG A 166 -7.26 6.15 -2.63
N LEU A 167 -8.24 5.25 -2.59
CA LEU A 167 -8.69 4.56 -1.40
C LEU A 167 -8.27 3.09 -1.51
N VAL A 168 -7.88 2.55 -0.37
CA VAL A 168 -7.44 1.17 -0.19
C VAL A 168 -8.27 0.58 0.94
N VAL A 169 -8.63 -0.70 0.80
CA VAL A 169 -9.39 -1.44 1.78
C VAL A 169 -8.54 -2.61 2.26
N SER A 170 -8.40 -2.72 3.58
CA SER A 170 -7.66 -3.81 4.25
C SER A 170 -8.40 -4.30 5.48
N ALA A 171 -8.05 -5.48 5.98
CA ALA A 171 -8.55 -5.95 7.27
C ALA A 171 -8.22 -4.94 8.40
N SER A 172 -9.19 -4.70 9.29
CA SER A 172 -9.05 -3.70 10.36
C SER A 172 -8.20 -4.22 11.53
N THR A 173 -7.41 -3.33 12.12
CA THR A 173 -6.63 -3.60 13.34
C THR A 173 -6.77 -2.45 14.32
N ARG A 174 -6.60 -2.73 15.61
CA ARG A 174 -6.49 -1.69 16.63
C ARG A 174 -5.03 -1.22 16.74
N PRO A 175 -4.75 0.09 16.77
CA PRO A 175 -3.37 0.57 16.85
C PRO A 175 -2.72 0.18 18.18
N LEU A 176 -1.41 -0.08 18.17
CA LEU A 176 -0.69 -0.58 19.35
C LEU A 176 -0.82 0.35 20.58
N ARG A 177 -0.98 1.67 20.38
CA ARG A 177 -1.23 2.65 21.46
C ARG A 177 -2.41 2.31 22.36
N ASP A 178 -3.43 1.66 21.81
CA ASP A 178 -4.63 1.27 22.57
C ASP A 178 -4.30 0.22 23.64
N PHE A 179 -3.10 -0.37 23.57
CA PHE A 179 -2.62 -1.42 24.46
C PHE A 179 -1.57 -0.93 25.47
N PHE A 180 -1.28 0.37 25.57
CA PHE A 180 -0.24 0.87 26.49
C PHE A 180 -0.61 0.75 27.98
N GLY A 181 -1.90 0.66 28.30
CA GLY A 181 -2.42 0.54 29.67
C GLY A 181 -3.03 -0.82 30.02
N VAL A 182 -2.70 -1.86 29.25
CA VAL A 182 -3.24 -3.22 29.47
C VAL A 182 -2.48 -3.95 30.58
N ALA A 183 -3.01 -5.11 30.98
CA ALA A 183 -2.37 -5.97 31.96
C ALA A 183 -0.93 -6.35 31.53
N PRO A 184 0.03 -6.46 32.48
CA PRO A 184 1.43 -6.76 32.18
C PRO A 184 1.64 -8.01 31.31
N GLU A 185 0.81 -9.03 31.49
CA GLU A 185 0.88 -10.29 30.75
C GLU A 185 0.58 -10.07 29.26
N VAL A 186 -0.44 -9.26 28.96
CA VAL A 186 -0.80 -8.90 27.58
C VAL A 186 0.28 -8.02 26.96
N ALA A 187 0.84 -7.08 27.73
CA ALA A 187 1.92 -6.23 27.25
C ALA A 187 3.19 -7.05 26.94
N ALA A 188 3.54 -8.03 27.79
CA ALA A 188 4.67 -8.92 27.58
C ALA A 188 4.48 -9.82 26.35
N ASP A 189 3.27 -10.35 26.15
CA ASP A 189 2.93 -11.12 24.95
C ASP A 189 3.08 -10.28 23.67
N LEU A 190 2.50 -9.07 23.64
CA LEU A 190 2.63 -8.18 22.48
C LEU A 190 4.09 -7.77 22.22
N ALA A 191 4.89 -7.56 23.26
CA ALA A 191 6.32 -7.27 23.11
C ALA A 191 7.07 -8.47 22.48
N LEU A 192 6.75 -9.69 22.89
CA LEU A 192 7.32 -10.90 22.30
C LEU A 192 6.90 -11.06 20.83
N GLN A 193 5.63 -10.84 20.51
CA GLN A 193 5.13 -10.87 19.14
C GLN A 193 5.81 -9.80 18.26
N LEU A 194 6.03 -8.59 18.79
CA LEU A 194 6.75 -7.53 18.08
C LEU A 194 8.19 -7.97 17.72
N LEU A 195 8.92 -8.57 18.65
CA LEU A 195 10.25 -9.10 18.38
C LEU A 195 10.24 -10.22 17.33
N ALA A 196 9.22 -11.09 17.35
CA ALA A 196 9.04 -12.14 16.34
C ALA A 196 8.79 -11.55 14.94
N VAL A 197 7.93 -10.52 14.85
CA VAL A 197 7.68 -9.78 13.59
C VAL A 197 8.96 -9.12 13.09
N LEU A 198 9.70 -8.42 13.95
CA LEU A 198 10.96 -7.79 13.54
C LEU A 198 11.99 -8.81 13.05
N ARG A 199 12.04 -10.00 13.68
CA ARG A 199 12.90 -11.09 13.26
C ARG A 199 12.52 -11.64 11.89
N SER A 200 11.24 -11.85 11.60
CA SER A 200 10.78 -12.33 10.28
C SER A 200 11.00 -11.28 9.17
N MET A 201 10.93 -9.99 9.51
CA MET A 201 11.29 -8.89 8.62
C MET A 201 12.80 -8.82 8.32
N ALA A 202 13.64 -9.23 9.28
CA ALA A 202 15.09 -9.29 9.06
C ALA A 202 15.52 -10.55 8.29
N THR A 203 14.89 -11.69 8.57
CA THR A 203 15.24 -13.01 8.02
C THR A 203 13.97 -13.75 7.62
N ASN A 204 13.83 -14.00 6.32
CA ASN A 204 12.70 -14.70 5.71
C ASN A 204 13.18 -15.53 4.52
N ASP A 205 12.33 -16.47 4.10
CA ASP A 205 12.62 -17.45 3.05
C ASP A 205 12.80 -16.82 1.67
N LEU A 206 12.37 -15.57 1.48
CA LEU A 206 12.55 -14.83 0.24
C LEU A 206 13.85 -14.03 0.21
N ASN A 207 14.68 -14.05 1.27
CA ASN A 207 15.91 -13.28 1.37
C ASN A 207 15.72 -11.76 1.13
N TYR A 208 14.59 -11.21 1.55
CA TYR A 208 14.40 -9.77 1.64
C TYR A 208 14.73 -9.29 3.05
N PHE A 209 15.29 -8.09 3.16
CA PHE A 209 15.47 -7.40 4.43
C PHE A 209 14.59 -6.16 4.46
N PHE A 210 13.69 -6.12 5.43
CA PHE A 210 12.78 -5.00 5.62
C PHE A 210 13.34 -4.10 6.71
N TYR A 211 13.24 -2.79 6.49
CA TYR A 211 13.65 -1.79 7.48
C TYR A 211 12.63 -0.67 7.55
N PHE A 212 12.43 -0.12 8.75
CA PHE A 212 11.58 1.03 8.94
C PHE A 212 12.40 2.31 8.82
N THR A 213 11.91 3.26 8.03
CA THR A 213 12.47 4.62 8.01
C THR A 213 11.93 5.49 9.14
N HIS A 214 10.77 5.11 9.69
CA HIS A 214 10.11 5.73 10.82
C HIS A 214 9.17 4.71 11.47
N VAL A 215 9.09 4.74 12.80
CA VAL A 215 8.17 3.92 13.59
C VAL A 215 7.45 4.85 14.58
N ASP A 216 6.14 4.71 14.62
CA ASP A 216 5.26 5.43 15.53
C ASP A 216 4.18 4.51 16.13
N ALA A 217 3.33 5.10 16.97
CA ALA A 217 2.20 4.45 17.62
C ALA A 217 1.13 3.88 16.67
N GLY A 218 1.15 4.27 15.38
CA GLY A 218 0.24 3.79 14.33
C GLY A 218 0.85 2.70 13.44
N THR A 219 2.17 2.48 13.52
CA THR A 219 2.92 1.53 12.68
C THR A 219 2.49 0.09 12.91
N PHE A 220 2.26 -0.29 14.16
CA PHE A 220 1.81 -1.63 14.54
C PHE A 220 0.34 -1.62 14.97
N GLY A 221 -0.31 -2.76 14.77
CA GLY A 221 -1.69 -2.96 15.21
C GLY A 221 -1.93 -4.40 15.65
N VAL A 222 -3.02 -4.60 16.37
CA VAL A 222 -3.43 -5.89 16.93
C VAL A 222 -4.82 -6.23 16.40
N PHE A 223 -5.00 -7.45 15.89
CA PHE A 223 -6.31 -7.96 15.50
C PHE A 223 -7.15 -8.33 16.73
N SER A 224 -8.45 -8.57 16.51
CA SER A 224 -9.37 -9.01 17.57
C SER A 224 -8.98 -10.34 18.22
N ASN A 225 -8.21 -11.17 17.52
CA ASN A 225 -7.67 -12.44 18.03
C ASN A 225 -6.36 -12.28 18.81
N GLY A 226 -5.89 -11.06 19.06
CA GLY A 226 -4.69 -10.77 19.87
C GLY A 226 -3.36 -10.82 19.12
N HIS A 227 -3.36 -11.10 17.81
CA HIS A 227 -2.12 -11.15 17.04
C HIS A 227 -1.66 -9.76 16.56
N LEU A 228 -0.37 -9.47 16.71
CA LEU A 228 0.29 -8.23 16.32
C LEU A 228 0.80 -8.27 14.88
N PHE A 229 0.56 -7.19 14.14
CA PHE A 229 0.91 -7.02 12.72
C PHE A 229 1.47 -5.61 12.44
N ILE A 230 2.10 -5.46 11.28
CA ILE A 230 2.52 -4.16 10.73
C ILE A 230 1.30 -3.53 10.06
N ARG A 231 0.65 -2.61 10.78
CA ARG A 231 -0.57 -1.92 10.36
C ARG A 231 -0.28 -0.88 9.28
N ASP A 232 0.78 -0.10 9.43
CA ASP A 232 1.23 0.87 8.44
C ASP A 232 2.59 0.47 7.88
N ALA A 233 2.60 0.20 6.57
CA ALA A 233 3.77 -0.24 5.82
C ALA A 233 4.35 0.89 4.94
N SER A 234 3.81 2.11 5.04
CA SER A 234 4.22 3.24 4.18
C SER A 234 5.67 3.68 4.38
N THR A 235 6.24 3.41 5.56
CA THR A 235 7.61 3.76 5.93
C THR A 235 8.60 2.61 5.75
N LEU A 236 8.15 1.44 5.28
CA LEU A 236 8.99 0.27 5.08
C LEU A 236 9.82 0.38 3.79
N GLY A 237 11.13 0.21 3.96
CA GLY A 237 12.07 -0.07 2.89
C GLY A 237 12.36 -1.57 2.78
N ILE A 238 12.82 -1.98 1.58
CA ILE A 238 13.20 -3.36 1.29
C ILE A 238 14.59 -3.34 0.66
N ILE A 239 15.41 -4.29 1.08
CA ILE A 239 16.69 -4.63 0.45
C ILE A 239 16.61 -6.09 0.03
N ASP A 240 16.93 -6.36 -1.23
CA ASP A 240 17.10 -7.71 -1.73
C ASP A 240 18.51 -8.21 -1.38
N LYS A 241 18.61 -9.24 -0.54
CA LYS A 241 19.90 -9.79 -0.12
C LYS A 241 20.49 -10.77 -1.15
N GLU A 242 19.69 -11.31 -2.07
CA GLU A 242 20.19 -12.19 -3.12
C GLU A 242 20.90 -11.40 -4.22
N GLU A 243 20.32 -10.28 -4.67
CA GLU A 243 20.91 -9.47 -5.74
C GLU A 243 22.22 -8.80 -5.31
N GLY A 244 22.44 -8.57 -4.01
CA GLY A 244 23.71 -8.06 -3.47
C GLY A 244 24.84 -9.08 -3.31
N THR A 245 24.61 -10.35 -3.68
CA THR A 245 25.62 -11.43 -3.63
C THR A 245 26.17 -11.84 -4.99
N GLN A 246 25.72 -11.19 -6.07
CA GLN A 246 26.23 -11.35 -7.43
C GLN A 246 27.18 -10.20 -7.78
#